data_AF-A0A7S3W6D6-F1
#
_entry.id   AF-A0A7S3W6D6-F1
#
_cell.length_a   1.000
_cell.length_b   1.000
_cell.length_c   1.000
_cell.angle_alpha   90.00
_cell.angle_beta   90.00
_cell.angle_gamma   90.00
#
_symmetry.space_group_name_H-M   'P 1'
#
loop_
_entity.id
_entity.type
_entity.pdbx_description
1 polymer ?
#
loop_
_entity_poly.entity_id
_entity_poly.type
_entity_poly.pdbx_seq_one_letter_code
_entity_poly.pdbx_strand_id
1 'polypeptide(L)'
;FMSLKTALREILQQEEELSEIVQLVGKDSLSEDQKAVLRTAQIIKDEFLQQNSFSEHDYNCPLYKTLGMMKCIVKFHESCLRVILEEKRADRKISMAMIENSFGKDILYELTQMKFKIPTQ
;
A
#
# COMPACT_ATOMS: atom_id res chain seq x y z
N PHE A 1 -3.13 -11.20 -13.01
CA PHE A 1 -2.33 -10.03 -13.42
C PHE A 1 -3.22 -8.82 -13.70
N MET A 2 -4.15 -8.89 -14.66
CA MET A 2 -4.99 -7.74 -15.03
C MET A 2 -5.77 -7.16 -13.85
N SER A 3 -6.40 -7.99 -13.02
CA SER A 3 -7.12 -7.54 -11.82
C SER A 3 -6.24 -6.75 -10.85
N LEU A 4 -5.03 -7.26 -10.55
CA LEU A 4 -4.07 -6.59 -9.67
C LEU A 4 -3.62 -5.25 -10.25
N LYS A 5 -3.38 -5.20 -11.58
CA LYS A 5 -2.99 -3.98 -12.27
C LYS A 5 -4.10 -2.93 -12.21
N THR A 6 -5.36 -3.34 -12.40
CA THR A 6 -6.51 -2.46 -12.26
C THR A 6 -6.61 -1.93 -10.84
N ALA A 7 -6.53 -2.79 -9.83
CA ALA A 7 -6.59 -2.39 -8.42
C ALA A 7 -5.49 -1.36 -8.06
N LEU A 8 -4.23 -1.59 -8.45
CA LEU A 8 -3.14 -0.63 -8.22
C LEU A 8 -3.40 0.73 -8.89
N ARG A 9 -3.93 0.73 -10.12
CA ARG A 9 -4.28 1.96 -10.83
C ARG A 9 -5.40 2.72 -10.14
N GLU A 10 -6.44 2.02 -9.68
CA GLU A 10 -7.55 2.64 -8.94
C GLU A 10 -7.06 3.28 -7.64
N ILE A 11 -6.18 2.60 -6.88
CA ILE A 11 -5.59 3.15 -5.65
C ILE A 11 -4.79 4.43 -5.94
N LEU A 12 -3.97 4.44 -7.00
CA LEU A 12 -3.18 5.61 -7.38
C LEU A 12 -4.07 6.77 -7.86
N GLN A 13 -5.15 6.47 -8.61
CA GLN A 13 -6.09 7.50 -9.06
C GLN A 13 -6.82 8.15 -7.88
N GLN A 14 -7.28 7.35 -6.92
CA GLN A 14 -7.90 7.87 -5.71
C GLN A 14 -6.91 8.68 -4.87
N GLU A 15 -5.64 8.28 -4.82
CA GLU A 15 -4.63 9.07 -4.10
C GLU A 15 -4.38 10.44 -4.74
N GLU A 16 -4.42 10.56 -6.06
CA GLU A 16 -4.31 11.84 -6.76
C GLU A 16 -5.44 12.80 -6.34
N GLU A 17 -6.70 12.32 -6.39
CA GLU A 17 -7.88 13.08 -5.96
C GLU A 17 -7.80 13.49 -4.48
N LEU A 18 -7.36 12.57 -3.61
CA LEU A 18 -7.21 12.84 -2.19
C LEU A 18 -6.05 13.80 -1.89
N SER A 19 -4.99 13.78 -2.69
CA SER A 19 -3.83 14.66 -2.50
C SER A 19 -4.19 16.13 -2.69
N GLU A 20 -5.06 16.44 -3.65
CA GLU A 20 -5.60 17.79 -3.83
C GLU A 20 -6.39 18.24 -2.60
N ILE A 21 -7.24 17.37 -2.05
CA ILE A 21 -8.00 17.64 -0.84
C ILE A 21 -7.06 17.89 0.35
N VAL A 22 -6.04 17.04 0.53
CA VAL A 22 -5.06 17.18 1.62
C VAL A 22 -4.32 18.52 1.55
N GLN A 23 -3.98 19.00 0.35
CA GLN A 23 -3.32 20.30 0.18
C GLN A 23 -4.22 21.48 0.57
N LEU A 24 -5.54 21.34 0.41
CA LEU A 24 -6.51 22.39 0.71
C LEU A 24 -6.92 22.43 2.19
N VAL A 25 -7.18 21.27 2.80
CA VAL A 25 -7.79 21.17 4.14
C VAL A 25 -6.96 20.41 5.18
N GLY A 26 -5.86 19.78 4.77
CA GLY A 26 -4.98 18.99 5.64
C GLY A 26 -5.34 17.50 5.69
N LYS A 27 -4.41 16.66 6.17
CA LYS A 27 -4.57 15.20 6.21
C LYS A 27 -5.56 14.73 7.30
N ASP A 28 -5.72 15.51 8.35
CA ASP A 28 -6.55 15.13 9.50
C ASP A 28 -8.05 15.15 9.21
N SER A 29 -8.47 15.86 8.16
CA SER A 29 -9.88 15.93 7.72
C SER A 29 -10.35 14.70 6.94
N LEU A 30 -9.46 13.79 6.58
CA LEU A 30 -9.79 12.58 5.82
C LEU A 30 -10.39 11.48 6.71
N SER A 31 -11.25 10.66 6.12
CA SER A 31 -11.70 9.40 6.73
C SER A 31 -10.54 8.41 6.87
N GLU A 32 -10.66 7.43 7.77
CA GLU A 32 -9.61 6.41 7.95
C GLU A 32 -9.44 5.53 6.70
N ASP A 33 -10.51 5.29 5.93
CA ASP A 33 -10.43 4.62 4.63
C ASP A 33 -9.63 5.43 3.59
N GLN A 34 -9.84 6.75 3.53
CA GLN A 34 -9.04 7.64 2.67
C GLN A 34 -7.57 7.68 3.11
N LYS A 35 -7.29 7.71 4.42
CA LYS A 35 -5.91 7.61 4.94
C LYS A 35 -5.25 6.28 4.56
N ALA A 36 -6.01 5.18 4.53
CA ALA A 36 -5.52 3.88 4.08
C ALA A 36 -5.18 3.87 2.58
N VAL A 37 -5.97 4.54 1.74
CA VAL A 37 -5.66 4.76 0.31
C VAL A 37 -4.33 5.49 0.15
N LEU A 38 -4.17 6.65 0.80
CA LEU A 38 -2.93 7.43 0.76
C LEU A 38 -1.71 6.59 1.19
N ARG A 39 -1.86 5.82 2.27
CA ARG A 39 -0.77 4.98 2.78
C ARG A 39 -0.40 3.86 1.80
N THR A 40 -1.41 3.21 1.22
CA THR A 40 -1.18 2.15 0.22
C THR A 40 -0.54 2.70 -1.04
N ALA A 41 -0.98 3.86 -1.52
CA ALA A 41 -0.41 4.54 -2.67
C ALA A 41 1.06 4.94 -2.44
N GLN A 42 1.41 5.38 -1.24
CA GLN A 42 2.82 5.61 -0.87
C GLN A 42 3.64 4.33 -1.02
N ILE A 43 3.17 3.19 -0.52
CA ILE A 43 3.86 1.90 -0.67
C ILE A 43 3.99 1.51 -2.15
N ILE A 44 2.96 1.75 -2.97
CA ILE A 44 3.04 1.52 -4.42
C ILE A 44 4.14 2.39 -5.05
N LYS A 45 4.21 3.68 -4.72
CA LYS A 45 5.20 4.60 -5.28
C LYS A 45 6.62 4.26 -4.85
N ASP A 46 6.84 4.05 -3.56
CA ASP A 46 8.18 3.93 -2.97
C ASP A 46 8.76 2.50 -3.09
N GLU A 47 7.91 1.47 -3.02
CA GLU A 47 8.37 0.08 -2.91
C GLU A 47 8.12 -0.75 -4.18
N PHE A 48 7.25 -0.30 -5.08
CA PHE A 48 6.93 -1.03 -6.31
C PHE A 48 7.31 -0.27 -7.59
N LEU A 49 6.97 1.01 -7.71
CA LEU A 49 7.24 1.79 -8.92
C LEU A 49 8.69 2.32 -8.97
N GLN A 50 9.23 2.74 -7.82
CA GLN A 50 10.64 3.11 -7.73
C GLN A 50 11.52 1.85 -7.79
N GLN A 51 12.40 1.80 -8.79
CA GLN A 51 13.33 0.70 -9.03
C GLN A 51 14.71 1.27 -9.35
N ASN A 52 15.75 0.73 -8.72
CA ASN A 52 17.13 1.16 -8.95
C ASN A 52 17.83 0.23 -9.94
N SER A 53 18.04 0.70 -11.17
CA SER A 53 18.68 -0.07 -12.25
C SER A 53 20.15 -0.41 -11.99
N PHE A 54 20.81 0.23 -11.03
CA PHE A 54 22.18 -0.06 -10.63
C PHE A 54 22.29 -1.07 -9.49
N SER A 55 21.15 -1.53 -8.93
CA SER A 55 21.14 -2.46 -7.80
C SER A 55 21.01 -3.92 -8.25
N GLU A 56 21.65 -4.85 -7.56
CA GLU A 56 21.57 -6.28 -7.89
C GLU A 56 20.15 -6.87 -7.78
N HIS A 57 19.30 -6.26 -6.95
CA HIS A 57 17.94 -6.75 -6.70
C HIS A 57 16.87 -6.14 -7.62
N ASP A 58 17.07 -4.92 -8.14
CA ASP A 58 16.11 -4.22 -9.00
C ASP A 58 16.62 -3.95 -10.44
N TYR A 59 17.85 -4.33 -10.81
CA TYR A 59 18.32 -4.16 -12.21
C TYR A 59 17.41 -4.88 -13.23
N ASN A 60 16.82 -6.01 -12.82
CA ASN A 60 15.83 -6.77 -13.57
C ASN A 60 14.87 -7.46 -12.60
N CYS A 61 13.60 -7.03 -12.61
CA CYS A 61 12.55 -7.61 -11.77
C CYS A 61 11.74 -8.64 -12.58
N PRO A 62 11.91 -9.96 -12.32
CA PRO A 62 11.20 -10.98 -13.07
C PRO A 62 9.69 -10.94 -12.77
N LEU A 63 8.89 -11.42 -13.71
CA LEU A 63 7.43 -11.32 -13.64
C LEU A 63 6.83 -11.93 -12.37
N TYR A 64 7.40 -13.03 -11.86
CA TYR A 64 6.92 -13.65 -10.62
C TYR A 64 7.11 -12.74 -9.40
N LYS A 65 8.23 -12.00 -9.33
CA LYS A 65 8.52 -11.04 -8.27
C LYS A 65 7.56 -9.87 -8.35
N THR A 66 7.38 -9.29 -9.54
CA THR A 66 6.39 -8.23 -9.79
C THR A 66 4.99 -8.66 -9.37
N LEU A 67 4.53 -9.85 -9.79
CA LEU A 67 3.22 -10.37 -9.41
C LEU A 67 3.09 -10.63 -7.90
N GLY A 68 4.16 -11.12 -7.26
CA GLY A 68 4.20 -11.32 -5.81
C GLY A 68 4.01 -10.01 -5.05
N MET A 69 4.79 -8.98 -5.41
CA MET A 69 4.69 -7.65 -4.80
C MET A 69 3.29 -7.06 -4.98
N MET A 70 2.74 -7.11 -6.19
CA MET A 70 1.38 -6.62 -6.46
C MET A 70 0.33 -7.33 -5.58
N LYS A 71 0.42 -8.65 -5.42
CA LYS A 71 -0.51 -9.41 -4.56
C LYS A 71 -0.41 -8.98 -3.11
N CYS A 72 0.80 -8.83 -2.59
CA CYS A 72 1.03 -8.41 -1.20
C CYS A 72 0.47 -7.01 -0.94
N ILE A 73 0.72 -6.05 -1.84
CA ILE A 73 0.22 -4.67 -1.71
C ILE A 73 -1.31 -4.63 -1.77
N VAL A 74 -1.94 -5.28 -2.74
CA VAL A 74 -3.42 -5.33 -2.83
C VAL A 74 -3.99 -6.00 -1.59
N LYS A 75 -3.38 -7.10 -1.11
CA LYS A 75 -3.85 -7.80 0.07
C LYS A 75 -3.77 -6.95 1.33
N PHE A 76 -2.70 -6.17 1.48
CA PHE A 76 -2.55 -5.20 2.56
C PHE A 76 -3.68 -4.17 2.52
N HIS A 77 -3.94 -3.58 1.35
CA HIS A 77 -5.00 -2.61 1.15
C HIS A 77 -6.39 -3.16 1.52
N GLU A 78 -6.75 -4.32 0.97
CA GLU A 78 -8.02 -5.01 1.26
C GLU A 78 -8.18 -5.31 2.76
N SER A 79 -7.10 -5.68 3.44
CA SER A 79 -7.12 -6.00 4.87
C SER A 79 -7.34 -4.74 5.71
N CYS A 80 -6.70 -3.62 5.35
CA CYS A 80 -6.95 -2.34 6.01
C CYS A 80 -8.42 -1.91 5.85
N LEU A 81 -8.94 -1.93 4.62
CA LEU A 81 -10.34 -1.56 4.36
C LEU A 81 -11.33 -2.47 5.10
N ARG A 82 -11.04 -3.78 5.20
CA ARG A 82 -11.88 -4.72 5.95
C ARG A 82 -11.95 -4.36 7.43
N VAL A 83 -10.80 -4.12 8.06
CA VAL A 83 -10.74 -3.76 9.50
C VAL A 83 -11.47 -2.44 9.75
N ILE A 84 -11.28 -1.45 8.88
CA ILE A 84 -11.98 -0.15 8.97
C ILE A 84 -13.49 -0.31 8.75
N LEU A 85 -13.93 -1.24 7.90
CA LEU A 85 -15.36 -1.49 7.68
C LEU A 85 -15.99 -2.23 8.86
N GLU A 86 -15.29 -3.20 9.44
CA GLU A 86 -15.72 -3.92 10.65
C GLU A 86 -15.82 -2.96 11.84
N GLU A 87 -14.92 -1.99 11.91
CA GLU A 87 -14.97 -0.89 12.88
C GLU A 87 -16.30 -0.14 12.86
N LYS A 88 -16.71 0.33 11.68
CA LYS A 88 -17.95 1.09 11.49
C LYS A 88 -19.20 0.32 11.96
N ARG A 89 -19.12 -1.01 12.08
CA ARG A 89 -20.20 -1.87 12.59
C ARG A 89 -20.14 -2.11 14.09
N ALA A 90 -18.96 -2.03 14.69
CA ALA A 90 -18.71 -2.40 16.09
C ALA A 90 -18.55 -1.19 17.04
N ASP A 91 -18.61 0.04 16.53
CA ASP A 91 -18.49 1.31 17.28
C ASP A 91 -17.20 1.41 18.12
N ARG A 92 -16.08 0.88 17.58
CA ARG A 92 -14.77 0.88 18.24
C ARG A 92 -13.81 1.79 17.49
N LYS A 93 -13.23 2.83 18.07
CA LYS A 93 -12.30 3.68 17.31
C LYS A 93 -11.05 2.92 16.84
N ILE A 94 -10.97 2.57 15.55
CA ILE A 94 -9.77 2.03 14.90
C ILE A 94 -9.28 3.07 13.90
N SER A 95 -8.05 3.54 14.09
CA SER A 95 -7.38 4.44 13.15
C SER A 95 -6.37 3.69 12.29
N MET A 96 -6.02 4.25 11.13
CA MET A 96 -4.95 3.74 10.28
C MET A 96 -3.63 3.64 11.06
N ALA A 97 -3.33 4.61 11.94
CA ALA A 97 -2.14 4.55 12.79
C ALA A 97 -2.18 3.34 13.76
N MET A 98 -3.35 2.99 14.30
CA MET A 98 -3.51 1.78 15.12
C MET A 98 -3.36 0.51 14.28
N ILE A 99 -3.88 0.50 13.05
CA ILE A 99 -3.71 -0.60 12.11
C ILE A 99 -2.21 -0.80 11.83
N GLU A 100 -1.48 0.26 11.53
CA GLU A 100 -0.02 0.19 11.30
C GLU A 100 0.76 -0.29 12.52
N ASN A 101 0.33 0.07 13.74
CA ASN A 101 0.95 -0.46 14.95
C ASN A 101 0.58 -1.93 15.22
N SER A 102 -0.59 -2.38 14.75
CA SER A 102 -1.12 -3.73 14.97
C SER A 102 -0.63 -4.74 13.93
N PHE A 103 -0.47 -4.32 12.67
CA PHE A 103 0.43 -4.96 11.74
C PHE A 103 1.82 -4.78 12.34
N GLY A 104 2.26 -5.73 13.17
CA GLY A 104 3.53 -5.62 13.89
C GLY A 104 4.63 -5.10 12.97
N LYS A 105 5.59 -4.34 13.52
CA LYS A 105 6.66 -3.67 12.76
C LYS A 105 7.23 -4.57 11.66
N ASP A 106 7.33 -5.87 11.93
CA ASP A 106 7.82 -6.90 11.03
C ASP A 106 7.02 -7.03 9.72
N ILE A 107 5.68 -6.99 9.72
CA ILE A 107 4.89 -7.18 8.48
C ILE A 107 4.99 -5.97 7.56
N LEU A 108 4.84 -4.76 8.12
CA LEU A 108 5.01 -3.54 7.33
C LEU A 108 6.45 -3.40 6.82
N TYR A 109 7.42 -3.76 7.65
CA TYR A 109 8.81 -3.81 7.24
C TYR A 109 9.03 -4.82 6.12
N GLU A 110 8.53 -6.05 6.24
CA GLU A 110 8.64 -7.06 5.17
C GLU A 110 8.00 -6.60 3.85
N LEU A 111 6.89 -5.85 3.92
CA LEU A 111 6.25 -5.27 2.75
C LEU A 111 7.14 -4.22 2.06
N THR A 112 7.87 -3.39 2.81
CA THR A 112 8.86 -2.46 2.23
C THR A 112 10.14 -3.16 1.77
N GLN A 113 10.46 -4.31 2.38
CA GLN A 113 11.66 -5.05 2.01
C GLN A 113 11.52 -5.92 0.73
N MET A 114 10.32 -6.02 0.15
CA MET A 114 10.08 -6.94 -0.97
C MET A 114 10.96 -6.67 -2.20
N LYS A 115 11.25 -5.39 -2.51
CA LYS A 115 12.09 -5.03 -3.65
C LYS A 115 13.55 -5.46 -3.47
N PHE A 116 14.05 -5.52 -2.24
CA PHE A 116 15.43 -5.95 -1.97
C PHE A 116 15.64 -7.46 -2.07
N LYS A 117 14.59 -8.25 -2.27
CA LYS A 117 14.73 -9.70 -2.50
C LYS A 117 15.43 -9.94 -3.83
N ILE A 118 16.62 -10.55 -3.76
CA ILE A 118 17.39 -10.96 -4.92
C ILE A 118 16.61 -12.04 -5.67
N PRO A 119 16.34 -11.87 -6.96
CA PRO A 119 15.71 -12.92 -7.76
C PRO A 119 16.60 -14.17 -7.80
N THR A 120 16.15 -15.27 -7.21
CA THR A 120 16.77 -16.58 -7.44
C THR A 120 16.29 -17.10 -8.79
N GLN A 121 17.23 -17.55 -9.62
CA GLN A 121 16.94 -18.17 -10.92
C GLN A 121 16.09 -19.44 -10.77
#